data_AF-A0A7H8MF50-F1
#
_entry.id   AF-A0A7H8MF50-F1
#
_cell.length_a   1.000
_cell.length_b   1.000
_cell.length_c   1.000
_cell.angle_alpha   90.00
_cell.angle_beta   90.00
_cell.angle_gamma   90.00
#
_symmetry.space_group_name_H-M   'P 1'
#
loop_
_entity.id
_entity.type
_entity.pdbx_description
1 polymer ?
#
loop_
_entity_poly.entity_id
_entity_poly.type
_entity_poly.pdbx_seq_one_letter_code
_entity_poly.pdbx_strand_id
1 'polypeptide(L)'
;MRLAANYLELRGPHARRLRIEIGAPLFGGPDRVRWDPFWRARANATQSARHYHLRQKYGINDDDTKWLLKVQVGYCAVCSDHPAEHVDHDHKTGAVRGLTCVGCNSGMGQLRDDPIALRRAADYVTERLVRTVGTDGGGTRLSLTVPDVDPAAVPRGGWKAYWEEDGLFRKETLPFDEELDMPTWDEARQDLVLPG
;
A
#
# COMPACT_ATOMS: atom_id res chain seq x y z
N MET A 1 -0.83 -9.81 -0.53
CA MET A 1 0.26 -9.11 0.19
C MET A 1 1.27 -8.42 -0.71
N ARG A 2 1.69 -9.00 -1.85
CA ARG A 2 2.58 -8.33 -2.82
C ARG A 2 2.02 -7.00 -3.34
N LEU A 3 0.74 -6.96 -3.71
CA LEU A 3 0.03 -5.72 -4.11
C LEU A 3 0.06 -4.65 -3.00
N ALA A 4 -0.11 -5.04 -1.75
CA ALA A 4 -0.06 -4.14 -0.60
C ALA A 4 1.33 -3.50 -0.45
N ALA A 5 2.40 -4.28 -0.61
CA ALA A 5 3.76 -3.76 -0.58
C ALA A 5 4.00 -2.73 -1.70
N ASN A 6 3.57 -3.03 -2.94
CA ASN A 6 3.66 -2.10 -4.05
C ASN A 6 2.88 -0.81 -3.79
N TYR A 7 1.67 -0.93 -3.27
CA TYR A 7 0.84 0.21 -2.92
C TYR A 7 1.52 1.11 -1.87
N LEU A 8 2.11 0.56 -0.81
CA LEU A 8 2.89 1.33 0.18
C LEU A 8 4.14 1.97 -0.42
N GLU A 9 4.77 1.32 -1.40
CA GLU A 9 5.93 1.84 -2.13
C GLU A 9 5.55 2.78 -3.28
N LEU A 10 4.26 3.07 -3.46
CA LEU A 10 3.73 3.92 -4.53
C LEU A 10 4.13 3.41 -5.92
N ARG A 11 4.12 2.08 -6.06
CA ARG A 11 4.32 1.31 -7.29
C ARG A 11 2.98 0.72 -7.71
N GLY A 12 2.65 0.84 -8.98
CA GLY A 12 1.44 0.24 -9.56
C GLY A 12 0.44 1.24 -10.15
N PRO A 13 -0.69 0.73 -10.70
CA PRO A 13 -1.63 1.51 -11.49
C PRO A 13 -2.24 2.69 -10.73
N HIS A 14 -2.62 2.49 -9.47
CA HIS A 14 -3.21 3.52 -8.62
C HIS A 14 -2.31 4.75 -8.45
N ALA A 15 -1.06 4.53 -7.99
CA ALA A 15 -0.09 5.61 -7.83
C ALA A 15 0.25 6.30 -9.17
N ARG A 16 0.28 5.54 -10.28
CA ARG A 16 0.44 6.10 -11.63
C ARG A 16 -0.74 6.99 -12.01
N ARG A 17 -1.97 6.59 -11.70
CA ARG A 17 -3.17 7.37 -12.00
C ARG A 17 -3.22 8.66 -11.20
N LEU A 18 -2.90 8.61 -9.91
CA LEU A 18 -2.76 9.83 -9.10
C LEU A 18 -1.73 10.78 -9.73
N ARG A 19 -0.55 10.29 -10.14
CA ARG A 19 0.42 11.14 -10.85
C ARG A 19 -0.14 11.78 -12.13
N ILE A 20 -0.96 11.06 -12.90
CA ILE A 20 -1.58 11.59 -14.12
C ILE A 20 -2.63 12.65 -13.80
N GLU A 21 -3.48 12.40 -12.80
CA GLU A 21 -4.62 13.26 -12.48
C GLU A 21 -4.25 14.50 -11.66
N ILE A 22 -3.28 14.38 -10.75
CA ILE A 22 -2.93 15.43 -9.78
C ILE A 22 -1.43 15.78 -9.75
N GLY A 23 -0.61 15.15 -10.59
CA GLY A 23 0.84 15.42 -10.65
C GLY A 23 1.67 14.78 -9.53
N ALA A 24 1.05 14.05 -8.59
CA ALA A 24 1.72 13.41 -7.45
C ALA A 24 1.14 12.01 -7.16
N PRO A 25 1.94 11.06 -6.63
CA PRO A 25 1.44 9.73 -6.24
C PRO A 25 0.69 9.70 -4.90
N LEU A 26 0.72 10.82 -4.16
CA LEU A 26 0.05 11.02 -2.88
C LEU A 26 -0.80 12.28 -2.97
N PHE A 27 -1.86 12.32 -2.18
CA PHE A 27 -2.83 13.42 -2.15
C PHE A 27 -3.04 13.94 -0.73
N GLY A 28 -3.26 15.24 -0.54
CA GLY A 28 -3.52 15.80 0.80
C GLY A 28 -2.28 15.99 1.68
N GLY A 29 -2.44 15.79 2.99
CA GLY A 29 -1.41 16.01 4.01
C GLY A 29 -1.47 17.38 4.71
N PRO A 30 -0.69 17.56 5.80
CA PRO A 30 -0.74 18.75 6.66
C PRO A 30 -0.41 20.05 5.95
N ASP A 31 0.41 20.01 4.89
CA ASP A 31 0.83 21.21 4.17
C ASP A 31 -0.18 21.66 3.10
N ARG A 32 -1.10 20.80 2.65
CA ARG A 32 -2.19 21.20 1.74
C ARG A 32 -3.09 22.26 2.37
N VAL A 33 -3.35 22.11 3.68
CA VAL A 33 -4.09 23.06 4.53
C VAL A 33 -3.59 24.49 4.34
N ARG A 34 -2.29 24.67 4.05
CA ARG A 34 -1.62 25.96 4.01
C ARG A 34 -1.69 26.68 2.66
N TRP A 35 -1.78 25.96 1.54
CA TRP A 35 -1.55 26.52 0.19
C TRP A 35 -2.74 26.47 -0.77
N ASP A 36 -3.79 25.70 -0.49
CA ASP A 36 -4.96 25.59 -1.36
C ASP A 36 -5.96 26.75 -1.06
N PRO A 37 -6.16 27.72 -1.97
CA PRO A 37 -7.03 28.88 -1.73
C PRO A 37 -8.51 28.51 -1.63
N PHE A 38 -8.93 27.41 -2.25
CA PHE A 38 -10.28 26.87 -2.17
C PHE A 38 -10.53 26.13 -0.86
N TRP A 39 -9.46 25.82 -0.11
CA TRP A 39 -9.51 25.17 1.20
C TRP A 39 -10.06 26.09 2.31
N ARG A 40 -9.99 27.42 2.11
CA ARG A 40 -10.57 28.47 2.96
C ARG A 40 -11.95 28.94 2.53
N ALA A 41 -12.54 28.39 1.47
CA ALA A 41 -13.93 28.69 1.17
C ALA A 41 -14.78 28.08 2.30
N ARG A 42 -15.41 28.94 3.11
CA ARG A 42 -16.48 28.52 4.03
C ARG A 42 -17.53 27.84 3.16
N ALA A 43 -17.57 26.52 3.19
CA ALA A 43 -18.72 25.83 2.65
C ALA A 43 -19.92 26.31 3.47
N ASN A 44 -20.85 26.99 2.81
CA ASN A 44 -22.13 27.37 3.39
C ASN A 44 -22.86 26.10 3.82
N ALA A 45 -23.45 26.13 5.02
CA ALA A 45 -24.14 25.04 5.70
C ALA A 45 -23.26 24.03 6.47
N THR A 46 -23.82 23.60 7.60
CA THR A 46 -23.30 22.71 8.64
C THR A 46 -22.50 21.54 8.09
N GLN A 47 -21.17 21.62 8.18
CA GLN A 47 -20.29 20.53 7.77
C GLN A 47 -20.36 19.38 8.77
N SER A 48 -20.30 18.15 8.25
CA SER A 48 -20.40 16.94 9.08
C SER A 48 -19.21 16.81 10.03
N ALA A 49 -19.39 16.13 11.17
CA ALA A 49 -18.25 15.82 12.07
C ALA A 49 -17.13 15.04 11.35
N ARG A 50 -17.52 14.20 10.36
CA ARG A 50 -16.60 13.49 9.47
C ARG A 50 -15.73 14.44 8.65
N HIS A 51 -16.31 15.49 8.07
CA HIS A 51 -15.59 16.51 7.32
C HIS A 51 -14.46 17.14 8.14
N TYR A 52 -14.76 17.54 9.38
CA TYR A 52 -13.77 18.14 10.29
C TYR A 52 -12.69 17.14 10.70
N HIS A 53 -13.07 15.89 11.02
CA HIS A 53 -12.12 14.84 11.36
C HIS A 53 -11.13 14.56 10.22
N LEU A 54 -11.64 14.39 8.99
CA LEU A 54 -10.82 14.13 7.80
C LEU A 54 -9.86 15.30 7.52
N ARG A 55 -10.33 16.53 7.67
CA ARG A 55 -9.50 17.72 7.47
C ARG A 55 -8.35 17.78 8.45
N GLN A 56 -8.63 17.62 9.74
CA GLN A 56 -7.61 17.71 10.79
C GLN A 56 -6.59 16.58 10.69
N LYS A 57 -7.04 15.37 10.36
CA LYS A 57 -6.19 14.19 10.37
C LYS A 57 -5.41 13.96 9.08
N TYR A 58 -6.00 14.28 7.92
CA TYR A 58 -5.47 13.88 6.60
C TYR A 58 -5.31 15.04 5.62
N GLY A 59 -5.78 16.24 5.94
CA GLY A 59 -5.74 17.39 5.01
C GLY A 59 -6.68 17.23 3.80
N ILE A 60 -7.70 16.36 3.91
CA ILE A 60 -8.72 16.11 2.87
C ILE A 60 -10.12 16.38 3.42
N ASN A 61 -11.09 16.58 2.55
CA ASN A 61 -12.51 16.74 2.87
C ASN A 61 -13.37 15.66 2.20
N ASP A 62 -14.69 15.72 2.38
CA ASP A 62 -15.61 14.74 1.82
C ASP A 62 -15.56 14.69 0.27
N ASP A 63 -15.43 15.83 -0.41
CA ASP A 63 -15.36 15.88 -1.87
C ASP A 63 -14.06 15.28 -2.40
N ASP A 64 -12.96 15.48 -1.68
CA ASP A 64 -11.70 14.80 -1.99
C ASP A 64 -11.83 13.28 -1.83
N THR A 65 -12.53 12.80 -0.79
CA THR A 65 -12.77 11.35 -0.62
C THR A 65 -13.67 10.80 -1.72
N LYS A 66 -14.70 11.54 -2.16
CA LYS A 66 -15.54 11.14 -3.30
C LYS A 66 -14.73 11.09 -4.60
N TRP A 67 -13.83 12.06 -4.79
CA TRP A 67 -12.93 12.07 -5.94
C TRP A 67 -11.98 10.86 -5.90
N LEU A 68 -11.35 10.56 -4.76
CA LEU A 68 -10.50 9.38 -4.59
C LEU A 68 -11.28 8.08 -4.85
N LEU A 69 -12.51 7.99 -4.34
CA LEU A 69 -13.39 6.85 -4.59
C LEU A 69 -13.70 6.69 -6.07
N LYS A 70 -13.94 7.79 -6.80
CA LYS A 70 -14.14 7.80 -8.26
C LYS A 70 -12.87 7.39 -9.01
N VAL A 71 -11.70 7.89 -8.62
CA VAL A 71 -10.40 7.51 -9.21
C VAL A 71 -10.14 6.01 -9.04
N GLN A 72 -10.60 5.43 -7.93
CA GLN A 72 -10.49 4.01 -7.63
C GLN A 72 -11.71 3.18 -8.05
N VAL A 73 -12.64 3.79 -8.79
CA VAL A 73 -13.91 3.18 -9.27
C VAL A 73 -14.71 2.44 -8.17
N GLY A 74 -14.62 2.91 -6.93
CA GLY A 74 -15.35 2.35 -5.79
C GLY A 74 -14.61 1.25 -5.00
N TYR A 75 -13.48 0.73 -5.50
CA TYR A 75 -12.80 -0.41 -4.90
C TYR A 75 -11.51 -0.05 -4.15
N CYS A 76 -11.09 -0.95 -3.26
CA CYS A 76 -9.86 -0.83 -2.50
C CYS A 76 -8.63 -0.74 -3.41
N ALA A 77 -7.78 0.26 -3.20
CA ALA A 77 -6.55 0.48 -3.98
C ALA A 77 -5.52 -0.66 -3.87
N VAL A 78 -5.70 -1.60 -2.94
CA VAL A 78 -4.78 -2.71 -2.68
C VAL A 78 -5.29 -4.02 -3.30
N CYS A 79 -6.49 -4.48 -2.94
CA CYS A 79 -7.02 -5.75 -3.45
C CYS A 79 -7.91 -5.61 -4.68
N SER A 80 -8.49 -4.42 -4.92
CA SER A 80 -9.45 -4.16 -6.00
C SER A 80 -10.71 -5.05 -6.00
N ASP A 81 -10.96 -5.74 -4.90
CA ASP A 81 -11.99 -6.78 -4.80
C ASP A 81 -13.07 -6.43 -3.76
N HIS A 82 -12.80 -5.43 -2.92
CA HIS A 82 -13.69 -5.01 -1.84
C HIS A 82 -13.91 -3.49 -1.89
N PRO A 83 -15.06 -2.98 -1.38
CA PRO A 83 -15.33 -1.55 -1.33
C PRO A 83 -14.22 -0.75 -0.63
N ALA A 84 -13.93 0.43 -1.16
CA ALA A 84 -13.00 1.39 -0.57
C ALA A 84 -13.72 2.22 0.51
N GLU A 85 -13.38 1.96 1.78
CA GLU A 85 -14.11 2.53 2.93
C GLU A 85 -13.22 3.36 3.86
N HIS A 86 -11.91 3.08 3.87
CA HIS A 86 -10.96 3.63 4.82
C HIS A 86 -9.92 4.50 4.13
N VAL A 87 -9.65 5.68 4.68
CA VAL A 87 -8.58 6.56 4.19
C VAL A 87 -7.24 6.03 4.70
N ASP A 88 -6.39 5.60 3.77
CA ASP A 88 -5.04 5.15 4.03
C ASP A 88 -4.03 6.27 3.72
N HIS A 89 -3.02 6.40 4.57
CA HIS A 89 -2.12 7.55 4.58
C HIS A 89 -0.71 7.17 5.02
N ASP A 90 0.27 7.90 4.52
CA ASP A 90 1.65 7.77 4.97
C ASP A 90 1.80 8.34 6.38
N HIS A 91 2.28 7.51 7.31
CA HIS A 91 2.39 7.87 8.73
C HIS A 91 3.49 8.89 9.03
N LYS A 92 4.40 9.18 8.09
CA LYS A 92 5.45 10.19 8.27
C LYS A 92 5.00 11.57 7.82
N THR A 93 4.31 11.63 6.68
CA THR A 93 3.91 12.86 6.00
C THR A 93 2.45 13.22 6.21
N GLY A 94 1.61 12.28 6.64
CA GLY A 94 0.15 12.43 6.72
C GLY A 94 -0.54 12.47 5.36
N ALA A 95 0.19 12.35 4.25
CA ALA A 95 -0.38 12.39 2.91
C ALA A 95 -1.12 11.09 2.60
N VAL A 96 -2.29 11.22 1.97
CA VAL A 96 -3.19 10.13 1.63
C VAL A 96 -2.63 9.36 0.44
N ARG A 97 -2.51 8.05 0.62
CA ARG A 97 -2.13 7.11 -0.44
C ARG A 97 -3.35 6.74 -1.29
N GLY A 98 -4.52 6.59 -0.65
CA GLY A 98 -5.76 6.17 -1.31
C GLY A 98 -6.82 5.70 -0.31
N LEU A 99 -7.85 5.05 -0.81
CA LEU A 99 -8.89 4.38 -0.03
C LEU A 99 -8.70 2.86 -0.06
N THR A 100 -8.92 2.21 1.08
CA THR A 100 -8.74 0.77 1.25
C THR A 100 -9.96 0.12 1.91
N CYS A 101 -10.12 -1.20 1.75
CA CYS A 101 -11.06 -1.96 2.55
C CYS A 101 -10.49 -2.21 3.95
N VAL A 102 -11.35 -2.57 4.91
CA VAL A 102 -10.92 -2.85 6.29
C VAL A 102 -9.85 -3.95 6.37
N GLY A 103 -10.00 -5.02 5.58
CA GLY A 103 -9.09 -6.16 5.58
C GLY A 103 -7.68 -5.80 5.13
N CYS A 104 -7.55 -5.07 4.02
CA CYS A 104 -6.24 -4.61 3.54
C CYS A 104 -5.62 -3.58 4.49
N ASN A 105 -6.41 -2.62 4.99
CA ASN A 105 -5.93 -1.59 5.91
C ASN A 105 -5.37 -2.21 7.20
N SER A 106 -6.14 -3.06 7.85
CA SER A 106 -5.72 -3.75 9.06
C SER A 106 -4.57 -4.72 8.80
N GLY A 107 -4.58 -5.44 7.68
CA GLY A 107 -3.51 -6.36 7.30
C GLY A 107 -2.16 -5.67 7.11
N MET A 108 -2.12 -4.51 6.46
CA MET A 108 -0.90 -3.70 6.34
C MET A 108 -0.42 -3.21 7.71
N GLY A 109 -1.34 -2.69 8.54
CA GLY A 109 -1.00 -2.21 9.88
C GLY A 109 -0.46 -3.29 10.81
N GLN A 110 -0.97 -4.52 10.73
CA GLN A 110 -0.44 -5.69 11.49
C GLN A 110 1.00 -6.03 11.09
N LEU A 111 1.38 -5.71 9.85
CA LEU A 111 2.75 -5.82 9.34
C LEU A 111 3.50 -4.49 9.38
N ARG A 112 3.05 -3.56 10.24
CA ARG A 112 3.68 -2.27 10.56
C ARG A 112 3.84 -1.34 9.37
N ASP A 113 3.01 -1.52 8.34
CA ASP A 113 3.14 -0.81 7.06
C ASP A 113 4.54 -0.92 6.45
N ASP A 114 5.19 -2.07 6.65
CA ASP A 114 6.51 -2.37 6.11
C ASP A 114 6.38 -3.20 4.81
N PRO A 115 6.73 -2.62 3.64
CA PRO A 115 6.72 -3.34 2.37
C PRO A 115 7.57 -4.61 2.38
N ILE A 116 8.68 -4.64 3.14
CA ILE A 116 9.56 -5.81 3.24
C ILE A 116 8.84 -6.94 3.98
N ALA A 117 8.23 -6.63 5.13
CA ALA A 117 7.44 -7.61 5.89
C ALA A 117 6.28 -8.17 5.05
N LEU A 118 5.58 -7.31 4.29
CA LEU A 118 4.50 -7.72 3.39
C LEU A 118 4.97 -8.64 2.26
N ARG A 119 6.12 -8.35 1.64
CA ARG A 119 6.73 -9.22 0.62
C ARG A 119 7.11 -10.58 1.20
N ARG A 120 7.80 -10.58 2.35
CA ARG A 120 8.19 -11.83 3.04
C ARG A 120 6.99 -12.66 3.46
N ALA A 121 5.91 -12.04 3.96
CA ALA A 121 4.67 -12.74 4.29
C ALA A 121 4.03 -13.38 3.05
N ALA A 122 4.02 -12.67 1.92
CA ALA A 122 3.55 -13.23 0.65
C ALA A 122 4.40 -14.41 0.18
N ASP A 123 5.72 -14.28 0.28
CA ASP A 123 6.66 -15.32 -0.11
C ASP A 123 6.57 -16.54 0.82
N TYR A 124 6.24 -16.35 2.09
CA TYR A 124 6.04 -17.44 3.03
C TYR A 124 4.86 -18.32 2.62
N VAL A 125 3.70 -17.71 2.37
CA VAL A 125 2.47 -18.44 2.00
C VAL A 125 2.49 -18.98 0.58
N THR A 126 3.41 -18.50 -0.27
CA THR A 126 3.62 -19.00 -1.64
C THR A 126 4.84 -19.91 -1.75
N GLU A 127 5.39 -20.37 -0.61
CA GLU A 127 6.51 -21.32 -0.54
C GLU A 127 7.81 -20.81 -1.22
N ARG A 128 7.94 -19.48 -1.39
CA ARG A 128 9.09 -18.80 -1.98
C ARG A 128 10.07 -18.23 -0.95
N LEU A 129 9.66 -18.19 0.33
CA LEU A 129 10.51 -17.70 1.41
C LEU A 129 11.59 -18.72 1.77
N VAL A 130 11.19 -19.97 1.98
CA VAL A 130 12.05 -21.05 2.45
C VAL A 130 12.74 -21.72 1.27
N ARG A 131 14.07 -21.79 1.30
CA ARG A 131 14.89 -22.41 0.24
C ARG A 131 15.76 -23.50 0.83
N THR A 132 16.05 -24.56 0.07
CA THR A 132 17.08 -25.54 0.46
C THR A 132 18.43 -25.05 -0.05
N VAL A 133 19.44 -25.04 0.83
CA VAL A 133 20.81 -24.61 0.53
C VAL A 133 21.82 -25.68 0.93
N GLY A 134 22.96 -25.71 0.25
CA GLY A 134 24.09 -26.58 0.61
C GLY A 134 24.81 -26.08 1.87
N THR A 135 25.44 -27.00 2.59
CA THR A 135 26.31 -26.70 3.73
C THR A 135 27.75 -27.10 3.40
N ASP A 136 28.73 -26.46 4.02
CA ASP A 136 30.16 -26.73 3.78
C ASP A 136 30.56 -28.19 4.06
N GLY A 137 29.78 -28.90 4.90
CA GLY A 137 29.96 -30.32 5.22
C GLY A 137 29.29 -31.31 4.25
N GLY A 138 28.74 -30.86 3.12
CA GLY A 138 28.08 -31.73 2.13
C GLY A 138 26.63 -32.12 2.46
N GLY A 139 26.05 -31.56 3.53
CA GLY A 139 24.62 -31.69 3.84
C GLY A 139 23.78 -30.55 3.24
N THR A 140 22.46 -30.58 3.48
CA THR A 140 21.55 -29.49 3.12
C THR A 140 20.85 -28.92 4.35
N ARG A 141 20.46 -27.64 4.30
CA ARG A 141 19.61 -26.99 5.30
C ARG A 141 18.57 -26.09 4.67
N LEU A 142 17.57 -25.69 5.47
CA LEU A 142 16.62 -24.66 5.08
C LEU A 142 17.23 -23.26 5.33
N SER A 143 16.99 -22.36 4.38
CA SER A 143 17.30 -20.94 4.44
C SER A 143 16.02 -20.12 4.43
N LEU A 144 15.98 -19.06 5.22
CA LEU A 144 14.83 -18.15 5.37
C LEU A 144 15.12 -16.74 4.82
N THR A 145 16.29 -16.56 4.21
CA THR A 145 16.76 -15.32 3.61
C THR A 145 17.39 -15.61 2.26
N VAL A 146 17.39 -14.63 1.37
CA VAL A 146 18.11 -14.64 0.11
C VAL A 146 18.82 -13.28 -0.01
N PRO A 147 20.16 -13.21 0.01
CA PRO A 147 21.10 -14.32 0.14
C PRO A 147 20.94 -15.14 1.43
N ASP A 148 21.40 -16.38 1.38
CA ASP A 148 21.34 -17.28 2.53
C ASP A 148 22.24 -16.79 3.67
N VAL A 149 21.69 -16.77 4.89
CA VAL A 149 22.39 -16.38 6.11
C VAL A 149 22.31 -17.53 7.10
N ASP A 150 23.45 -18.00 7.58
CA ASP A 150 23.50 -18.98 8.66
C ASP A 150 22.99 -18.35 9.97
N PRO A 151 21.88 -18.85 10.56
CA PRO A 151 21.37 -18.35 11.82
C PRO A 151 22.40 -18.35 12.97
N ALA A 152 23.36 -19.28 12.95
CA ALA A 152 24.39 -19.36 13.98
C ALA A 152 25.41 -18.21 13.90
N ALA A 153 25.54 -17.57 12.74
CA ALA A 153 26.43 -16.43 12.52
C ALA A 153 25.80 -15.08 12.91
N VAL A 154 24.49 -15.03 13.19
CA VAL A 154 23.77 -13.79 13.49
C VAL A 154 23.78 -13.51 14.99
N PRO A 155 24.37 -12.39 15.45
CA PRO A 155 24.31 -11.99 16.86
C PRO A 155 22.86 -11.82 17.33
N ARG A 156 22.61 -12.01 18.63
CA ARG A 156 21.27 -11.79 19.20
C ARG A 156 20.79 -10.36 18.89
N GLY A 157 19.65 -10.25 18.20
CA GLY A 157 19.10 -8.96 17.74
C GLY A 157 19.68 -8.43 16.42
N GLY A 158 20.65 -9.12 15.81
CA GLY A 158 21.30 -8.73 14.56
C GLY A 158 20.50 -9.01 13.29
N TRP A 159 19.35 -9.69 13.39
CA TRP A 159 18.56 -10.14 12.25
C TRP A 159 18.02 -9.01 11.36
N LYS A 160 17.85 -7.81 11.90
CA LYS A 160 17.24 -6.70 11.17
C LYS A 160 17.97 -6.38 9.87
N ALA A 161 19.31 -6.30 9.90
CA ALA A 161 20.10 -5.96 8.72
C ALA A 161 19.94 -7.02 7.62
N TYR A 162 20.00 -8.30 7.98
CA TYR A 162 19.82 -9.42 7.05
C TYR A 162 18.40 -9.49 6.48
N TRP A 163 17.39 -9.14 7.27
CA TRP A 163 16.01 -9.05 6.79
C TRP A 163 15.80 -7.89 5.82
N GLU A 164 16.44 -6.74 6.07
CA GLU A 164 16.40 -5.60 5.17
C GLU A 164 17.09 -5.92 3.84
N GLU A 165 18.25 -6.58 3.88
CA GLU A 165 18.97 -7.05 2.70
C GLU A 165 18.16 -8.08 1.90
N ASP A 166 17.59 -9.09 2.56
CA ASP A 166 16.69 -10.05 1.90
C ASP A 166 15.46 -9.37 1.31
N GLY A 167 14.89 -8.39 2.01
CA GLY A 167 13.76 -7.61 1.54
C GLY A 167 14.07 -6.84 0.25
N LEU A 168 15.23 -6.18 0.22
CA LEU A 168 15.74 -5.46 -0.96
C LEU A 168 15.99 -6.43 -2.11
N PHE A 169 16.67 -7.54 -1.84
CA PHE A 169 16.93 -8.57 -2.85
C PHE A 169 15.64 -9.07 -3.48
N ARG A 170 14.63 -9.44 -2.67
CA ARG A 170 13.32 -9.91 -3.14
C ARG A 170 12.57 -8.86 -3.95
N LYS A 171 12.70 -7.59 -3.56
CA LYS A 171 12.10 -6.47 -4.29
C LYS A 171 12.71 -6.29 -5.68
N GLU A 172 14.00 -6.59 -5.85
CA GLU A 172 14.72 -6.42 -7.12
C GLU A 172 14.64 -7.65 -8.03
N THR A 173 14.63 -8.86 -7.47
CA THR A 173 14.85 -10.09 -8.23
C THR A 173 13.62 -10.96 -8.44
N LEU A 174 12.59 -10.85 -7.59
CA LEU A 174 11.39 -11.66 -7.79
C LEU A 174 10.46 -10.95 -8.78
N PRO A 175 10.20 -11.55 -9.96
CA PRO A 175 9.21 -11.02 -10.87
C PRO A 175 7.90 -10.89 -10.10
N PHE A 176 7.36 -9.69 -10.14
CA PHE A 176 5.98 -9.48 -9.79
C PHE A 176 5.17 -10.17 -10.87
N ASP A 177 4.03 -10.77 -10.52
CA ASP A 177 3.05 -11.12 -11.54
C ASP A 177 2.57 -9.78 -12.11
N GLU A 178 3.30 -9.24 -13.10
CA GLU A 178 3.04 -7.96 -13.77
C GLU A 178 1.71 -8.01 -14.54
N GLU A 179 1.23 -9.23 -14.80
CA GLU A 179 -0.09 -9.58 -15.32
C GLU A 179 -1.00 -10.09 -14.20
N LEU A 180 -1.13 -9.36 -13.09
CA LEU A 180 -2.43 -9.42 -12.42
C LEU A 180 -3.38 -8.71 -13.37
N ASP A 181 -4.22 -9.50 -14.06
CA ASP A 181 -5.41 -9.10 -14.82
C ASP A 181 -6.30 -8.25 -13.91
N MET A 182 -5.87 -7.02 -13.67
CA MET A 182 -6.73 -5.98 -13.17
C MET A 182 -7.76 -5.81 -14.29
N PRO A 183 -9.07 -5.95 -14.00
CA PRO A 183 -10.09 -5.84 -15.03
C PRO A 183 -9.78 -4.62 -15.88
N THR A 184 -9.75 -4.83 -17.19
CA THR A 184 -9.47 -3.70 -18.07
C THR A 184 -10.58 -2.70 -17.82
N TRP A 185 -10.20 -1.48 -17.47
CA TRP A 185 -11.08 -0.46 -16.87
C TRP A 185 -12.30 -0.06 -17.73
N ASP A 186 -12.43 -0.61 -18.94
CA ASP A 186 -13.63 -0.52 -19.78
C ASP A 186 -14.74 -1.51 -19.36
N GLU A 187 -14.41 -2.64 -18.72
CA GLU A 187 -15.40 -3.59 -18.18
C GLU A 187 -16.10 -3.02 -16.94
N ALA A 188 -15.38 -2.30 -16.07
CA ALA A 188 -15.92 -1.65 -14.88
C ALA A 188 -16.89 -0.48 -15.17
N ARG A 189 -16.93 0.04 -16.41
CA ARG A 189 -17.88 1.08 -16.82
C ARG A 189 -19.31 0.56 -17.00
N GLN A 190 -19.49 -0.75 -17.17
CA GLN A 190 -20.81 -1.31 -17.48
C GLN A 190 -21.70 -1.48 -16.24
N ASP A 191 -21.11 -1.58 -15.04
CA ASP A 191 -21.83 -1.92 -13.82
C ASP A 191 -22.00 -0.77 -12.81
N LEU A 192 -21.41 0.41 -13.05
CA LEU A 192 -21.53 1.56 -12.15
C LEU A 192 -22.77 2.41 -12.45
N VAL A 193 -23.96 1.84 -12.19
CA VAL A 193 -25.13 2.66 -11.83
C VAL A 193 -24.92 3.08 -10.37
N LEU A 194 -24.32 4.25 -10.16
CA LEU A 194 -24.29 4.86 -8.84
C LEU A 194 -25.74 5.04 -8.36
N PRO A 195 -26.12 4.57 -7.15
CA PRO A 195 -27.45 4.85 -6.63
C PRO A 195 -27.61 6.37 -6.53
N GLY A 196 -28.61 6.88 -7.25
CA GLY A 196 -28.97 8.29 -7.32
C GLY A 196 -29.61 8.82 -6.05
#